data_AF-A0A7W3VY76-F1
#
_entry.id   AF-A0A7W3VY76-F1
#
_cell.length_a   1.000
_cell.length_b   1.000
_cell.length_c   1.000
_cell.angle_alpha   90.00
_cell.angle_beta   90.00
_cell.angle_gamma   90.00
#
_symmetry.space_group_name_H-M   'P 1'
#
loop_
_entity.id
_entity.type
_entity.pdbx_description
1 polymer ?
#
loop_
_entity_poly.entity_id
_entity_poly.type
_entity_poly.pdbx_seq_one_letter_code
_entity_poly.pdbx_strand_id
1 'polypeptide(L)'
;MPKFDTPDPISVTLDLGVGHVRFAASDRADTVVEVRPTDETDSSDVKTAKQIRVDYSNGMLHVTGPKMRAFDFSRKTRSVDVTVELPAGSRIAAEVQAGAFQSTGQLGQSRFKTAAGNVSLDRTGPLRVDTSVGHVTVEEVAGDAEVSTSSGKVRLGPVDGTVVVKNSNGDTTIESAGDEVRVRAANGDITVEHAGAGVDAKTSNGAIRLGEVVRGSVLLESAIGDLRIGIAEGTAAWLDVKTNFGHVRNQLETSSGAGESKETVEVRGHTAFGEIVIHRS
;
A
#
# COMPACT_ATOMS: atom_id res chain seq x y z
N MET A 1 -31.01 5.68 -6.51
CA MET A 1 -29.72 6.35 -6.21
C MET A 1 -29.99 7.42 -5.18
N PRO A 2 -29.72 7.19 -3.89
CA PRO A 2 -29.70 8.28 -2.91
C PRO A 2 -28.63 9.31 -3.28
N LYS A 3 -29.01 10.59 -3.21
CA LYS A 3 -28.16 11.74 -3.44
C LYS A 3 -28.23 12.65 -2.22
N PHE A 4 -27.08 13.07 -1.72
CA PHE A 4 -26.96 13.93 -0.55
C PHE A 4 -26.20 15.19 -0.93
N ASP A 5 -26.62 16.34 -0.40
CA ASP A 5 -25.90 17.60 -0.56
C ASP A 5 -24.72 17.61 0.42
N THR A 6 -23.51 17.67 -0.11
CA THR A 6 -22.25 17.51 0.62
C THR A 6 -21.21 18.46 0.05
N PRO A 7 -21.32 19.78 0.31
CA PRO A 7 -20.39 20.77 -0.23
C PRO A 7 -18.98 20.65 0.37
N ASP A 8 -18.86 20.04 1.55
CA ASP A 8 -17.60 19.78 2.24
C ASP A 8 -17.25 18.28 2.22
N PRO A 9 -15.95 17.92 2.34
CA PRO A 9 -15.51 16.53 2.42
C PRO A 9 -16.18 15.78 3.58
N ILE A 10 -16.65 14.56 3.31
CA ILE A 10 -17.40 13.73 4.26
C ILE A 10 -16.54 12.59 4.83
N SER A 11 -17.10 11.87 5.80
CA SER A 11 -16.54 10.59 6.26
C SER A 11 -17.42 9.43 5.79
N VAL A 12 -16.85 8.47 5.09
CA VAL A 12 -17.57 7.28 4.61
C VAL A 12 -17.16 6.06 5.42
N THR A 13 -18.15 5.37 5.97
CA THR A 13 -17.98 4.05 6.57
C THR A 13 -18.74 3.04 5.71
N LEU A 14 -18.02 2.06 5.17
CA LEU A 14 -18.62 1.01 4.35
C LEU A 14 -18.30 -0.36 4.94
N ASP A 15 -19.34 -1.18 5.11
CA ASP A 15 -19.22 -2.53 5.65
C ASP A 15 -20.07 -3.51 4.83
N LEU A 16 -19.41 -4.37 4.06
CA LEU A 16 -20.06 -5.32 3.15
C LEU A 16 -19.51 -6.75 3.30
N GLY A 17 -20.33 -7.73 2.93
CA GLY A 17 -19.90 -9.12 2.81
C GLY A 17 -19.03 -9.34 1.57
N VAL A 18 -19.67 -9.42 0.40
CA VAL A 18 -19.00 -9.66 -0.89
C VAL A 18 -19.33 -8.53 -1.85
N GLY A 19 -18.32 -8.02 -2.57
CA GLY A 19 -18.61 -7.04 -3.60
C GLY A 19 -17.43 -6.22 -4.12
N HIS A 20 -17.68 -5.49 -5.19
CA HIS A 20 -16.75 -4.50 -5.72
C HIS A 20 -17.16 -3.11 -5.25
N VAL A 21 -16.20 -2.37 -4.68
CA VAL A 21 -16.45 -1.03 -4.18
C VAL A 21 -15.61 -0.04 -4.97
N ARG A 22 -16.27 0.95 -5.56
CA ARG A 22 -15.65 2.04 -6.32
C ARG A 22 -15.89 3.36 -5.61
N PHE A 23 -14.82 4.10 -5.32
CA PHE A 23 -14.88 5.47 -4.83
C PHE A 23 -14.45 6.42 -5.94
N ALA A 24 -15.27 7.39 -6.28
CA ALA A 24 -14.95 8.41 -7.27
C ALA A 24 -14.96 9.78 -6.58
N ALA A 25 -13.77 10.31 -6.32
CA ALA A 25 -13.56 11.58 -5.65
C ALA A 25 -13.30 12.71 -6.66
N SER A 26 -14.10 13.77 -6.62
CA SER A 26 -13.97 14.92 -7.52
C SER A 26 -14.40 16.22 -6.85
N ASP A 27 -14.27 17.37 -7.53
CA ASP A 27 -14.70 18.69 -7.03
C ASP A 27 -16.23 18.88 -6.99
N ARG A 28 -16.97 17.79 -6.80
CA ARG A 28 -18.41 17.78 -6.68
C ARG A 28 -18.84 18.26 -5.30
N ALA A 29 -20.01 18.87 -5.23
CA ALA A 29 -20.65 19.29 -3.99
C ALA A 29 -21.77 18.32 -3.54
N ASP A 30 -21.86 17.14 -4.14
CA ASP A 30 -22.85 16.13 -3.79
C ASP A 30 -22.21 14.75 -3.60
N THR A 31 -22.88 13.92 -2.82
CA THR A 31 -22.53 12.51 -2.66
C THR A 31 -23.63 11.66 -3.26
N VAL A 32 -23.27 10.79 -4.19
CA VAL A 32 -24.19 9.85 -4.85
C VAL A 32 -23.73 8.44 -4.52
N VAL A 33 -24.66 7.61 -4.05
CA VAL A 33 -24.41 6.19 -3.83
C VAL A 33 -25.25 5.38 -4.79
N GLU A 34 -24.58 4.58 -5.60
CA GLU A 34 -25.20 3.59 -6.46
C GLU A 34 -24.89 2.20 -5.93
N VAL A 35 -25.94 1.40 -5.77
CA VAL A 35 -25.85 0.02 -5.32
C VAL A 35 -26.53 -0.86 -6.37
N ARG A 36 -25.78 -1.79 -6.93
CA ARG A 36 -26.27 -2.76 -7.91
C ARG A 36 -25.89 -4.17 -7.49
N PRO A 37 -26.71 -5.19 -7.84
CA PRO A 37 -26.22 -6.57 -7.79
C PRO A 37 -25.09 -6.74 -8.80
N THR A 38 -24.07 -7.55 -8.47
CA THR A 38 -23.02 -7.85 -9.44
C THR A 38 -23.56 -8.67 -10.62
N ASP A 39 -24.47 -9.62 -10.36
CA ASP A 39 -25.26 -10.33 -11.37
C ASP A 39 -26.76 -10.07 -11.20
N GLU A 40 -27.39 -9.38 -12.16
CA GLU A 40 -28.83 -9.08 -12.15
C GLU A 40 -29.72 -10.32 -12.32
N THR A 41 -29.16 -11.43 -12.81
CA THR A 41 -29.86 -12.71 -12.96
C THR A 41 -29.75 -13.59 -11.72
N ASP A 42 -28.78 -13.33 -10.83
CA ASP A 42 -28.64 -14.04 -9.57
C ASP A 42 -29.57 -13.45 -8.50
N SER A 43 -30.61 -14.21 -8.14
CA SER A 43 -31.59 -13.82 -7.11
C SER A 43 -30.95 -13.51 -5.74
N SER A 44 -29.80 -14.09 -5.42
CA SER A 44 -29.06 -13.86 -4.18
C SER A 44 -28.31 -12.53 -4.19
N ASP A 45 -27.74 -12.13 -5.33
CA ASP A 45 -27.13 -10.82 -5.53
C ASP A 45 -28.20 -9.73 -5.51
N VAL A 46 -29.30 -9.92 -6.25
CA VAL A 46 -30.45 -8.99 -6.27
C VAL A 46 -31.03 -8.80 -4.87
N LYS A 47 -31.17 -9.87 -4.09
CA LYS A 47 -31.66 -9.80 -2.71
C LYS A 47 -30.67 -9.06 -1.81
N THR A 48 -29.37 -9.28 -1.99
CA THR A 48 -28.32 -8.64 -1.20
C THR A 48 -28.25 -7.14 -1.49
N ALA A 49 -28.31 -6.74 -2.77
CA ALA A 49 -28.37 -5.34 -3.19
C ALA A 49 -29.56 -4.60 -2.56
N LYS A 50 -30.74 -5.22 -2.51
CA LYS A 50 -31.95 -4.66 -1.86
C LYS A 50 -31.84 -4.56 -0.33
N GLN A 51 -30.93 -5.29 0.30
CA GLN A 51 -30.73 -5.29 1.74
C GLN A 51 -29.66 -4.30 2.19
N ILE A 52 -28.92 -3.69 1.25
CA ILE A 52 -27.95 -2.64 1.57
C ILE A 52 -28.70 -1.40 2.06
N ARG A 53 -28.25 -0.90 3.20
CA ARG A 53 -28.72 0.35 3.78
C ARG A 53 -27.68 1.42 3.52
N VAL A 54 -28.16 2.58 3.08
CA VAL A 54 -27.36 3.77 2.84
C VAL A 54 -27.97 4.88 3.68
N ASP A 55 -27.27 5.26 4.74
CA ASP A 55 -27.70 6.29 5.68
C ASP A 55 -26.67 7.42 5.67
N TYR A 56 -27.13 8.67 5.59
CA TYR A 56 -26.27 9.84 5.67
C TYR A 56 -26.75 10.76 6.78
N SER A 57 -25.87 11.07 7.72
CA SER A 57 -26.18 12.01 8.80
C SER A 57 -24.91 12.69 9.30
N ASN A 58 -24.99 13.99 9.61
CA ASN A 58 -23.91 14.76 10.23
C ASN A 58 -22.54 14.64 9.50
N GLY A 59 -22.53 14.66 8.17
CA GLY A 59 -21.28 14.54 7.39
C GLY A 59 -20.71 13.12 7.33
N MET A 60 -21.46 12.12 7.78
CA MET A 60 -21.07 10.72 7.78
C MET A 60 -22.00 9.88 6.92
N LEU A 61 -21.45 9.22 5.91
CA LEU A 61 -22.14 8.26 5.06
C LEU A 61 -21.87 6.84 5.57
N HIS A 62 -22.92 6.12 5.92
CA HIS A 62 -22.86 4.71 6.28
C HIS A 62 -23.47 3.85 5.17
N VAL A 63 -22.68 2.94 4.64
CA VAL A 63 -23.15 1.90 3.70
C VAL A 63 -22.98 0.56 4.37
N THR A 64 -24.08 -0.11 4.72
CA THR A 64 -24.05 -1.39 5.43
C THR A 64 -24.81 -2.45 4.67
N GLY A 65 -24.15 -3.58 4.41
CA GLY A 65 -24.72 -4.76 3.78
C GLY A 65 -24.71 -5.98 4.70
N PRO A 66 -25.43 -7.05 4.34
CA PRO A 66 -25.38 -8.29 5.10
C PRO A 66 -23.99 -8.93 4.98
N LYS A 67 -23.38 -9.26 6.13
CA LYS A 67 -22.13 -10.03 6.18
C LYS A 67 -22.36 -11.49 5.83
N MET A 68 -21.34 -12.13 5.25
CA MET A 68 -21.28 -13.59 5.15
C MET A 68 -21.28 -14.19 6.57
N ARG A 69 -22.13 -15.19 6.76
CA ARG A 69 -22.15 -15.97 8.00
C ARG A 69 -21.03 -17.01 7.95
N ALA A 70 -20.34 -17.21 9.07
CA ALA A 70 -19.42 -18.34 9.21
C ALA A 70 -20.20 -19.65 8.96
N PHE A 71 -19.62 -20.57 8.17
CA PHE A 71 -20.21 -21.86 7.76
C PHE A 71 -21.35 -21.81 6.72
N ASP A 72 -21.46 -20.74 5.93
CA ASP A 72 -22.39 -20.75 4.79
C ASP A 72 -21.80 -21.53 3.59
N PHE A 73 -22.21 -22.80 3.43
CA PHE A 73 -21.86 -23.68 2.29
C PHE A 73 -22.78 -23.48 1.06
N SER A 74 -23.63 -22.46 1.06
CA SER A 74 -24.50 -22.17 -0.08
C SER A 74 -23.67 -21.63 -1.25
N ARG A 75 -23.93 -22.09 -2.49
CA ARG A 75 -23.31 -21.58 -3.74
C ARG A 75 -23.74 -20.14 -4.12
N LYS A 76 -24.28 -19.37 -3.19
CA LYS A 76 -24.81 -18.03 -3.44
C LYS A 76 -23.69 -17.00 -3.30
N THR A 77 -23.40 -16.30 -4.39
CA THR A 77 -22.35 -15.27 -4.50
C THR A 77 -22.61 -14.09 -3.58
N ARG A 78 -23.87 -13.61 -3.52
CA ARG A 78 -24.28 -12.43 -2.72
C ARG A 78 -23.39 -11.22 -2.95
N SER A 79 -22.95 -11.05 -4.19
CA SER A 79 -22.03 -10.00 -4.59
C SER A 79 -22.79 -8.72 -4.95
N VAL A 80 -22.22 -7.59 -4.56
CA VAL A 80 -22.77 -6.27 -4.86
C VAL A 80 -21.71 -5.34 -5.42
N ASP A 81 -22.11 -4.51 -6.36
CA ASP A 81 -21.30 -3.42 -6.88
C ASP A 81 -21.80 -2.12 -6.23
N VAL A 82 -20.93 -1.49 -5.44
CA VAL A 82 -21.22 -0.22 -4.78
C VAL A 82 -20.30 0.85 -5.35
N THR A 83 -20.90 1.88 -5.94
CA THR A 83 -20.19 3.07 -6.40
C THR A 83 -20.56 4.24 -5.52
N VAL A 84 -19.56 4.86 -4.91
CA VAL A 84 -19.70 6.06 -4.08
C VAL A 84 -18.96 7.19 -4.75
N GLU A 85 -19.74 8.12 -5.26
CA GLU A 85 -19.33 9.35 -5.89
C GLU A 85 -19.36 10.46 -4.82
N LEU A 86 -18.21 11.07 -4.49
CA LEU A 86 -18.08 11.95 -3.32
C LEU A 86 -17.10 13.13 -3.54
N PRO A 87 -17.15 14.19 -2.70
CA PRO A 87 -16.20 15.30 -2.78
C PRO A 87 -14.76 14.87 -2.50
N ALA A 88 -13.80 15.45 -3.22
CA ALA A 88 -12.37 15.24 -3.01
C ALA A 88 -11.95 15.53 -1.55
N GLY A 89 -10.98 14.76 -1.04
CA GLY A 89 -10.50 14.87 0.34
C GLY A 89 -11.39 14.17 1.38
N SER A 90 -12.46 13.49 0.98
CA SER A 90 -13.31 12.73 1.90
C SER A 90 -12.54 11.55 2.52
N ARG A 91 -12.84 11.26 3.78
CA ARG A 91 -12.20 10.18 4.55
C ARG A 91 -12.94 8.88 4.33
N ILE A 92 -12.22 7.79 4.09
CA ILE A 92 -12.80 6.48 3.80
C ILE A 92 -12.38 5.47 4.86
N ALA A 93 -13.35 4.75 5.42
CA ALA A 93 -13.15 3.55 6.21
C ALA A 93 -14.03 2.44 5.63
N ALA A 94 -13.43 1.56 4.85
CA ALA A 94 -14.16 0.52 4.12
C ALA A 94 -13.66 -0.88 4.52
N GLU A 95 -14.60 -1.73 4.92
CA GLU A 95 -14.39 -3.14 5.22
C GLU A 95 -15.28 -3.98 4.31
N VAL A 96 -14.67 -4.91 3.57
CA VAL A 96 -15.38 -5.86 2.72
C VAL A 96 -14.80 -7.23 3.01
N GLN A 97 -15.61 -8.26 3.30
CA GLN A 97 -15.05 -9.57 3.62
C GLN A 97 -14.35 -10.20 2.41
N ALA A 98 -14.93 -10.12 1.22
CA ALA A 98 -14.31 -10.53 -0.03
C ALA A 98 -14.70 -9.57 -1.16
N GLY A 99 -13.74 -8.85 -1.71
CA GLY A 99 -14.02 -7.78 -2.63
C GLY A 99 -12.81 -6.94 -2.98
N ALA A 100 -12.88 -6.30 -4.14
CA ALA A 100 -11.87 -5.35 -4.60
C ALA A 100 -12.29 -3.92 -4.29
N PHE A 101 -11.31 -3.08 -3.97
CA PHE A 101 -11.48 -1.65 -3.82
C PHE A 101 -10.83 -0.94 -5.01
N GLN A 102 -11.56 -0.01 -5.60
CA GLN A 102 -11.03 0.91 -6.61
C GLN A 102 -11.33 2.34 -6.16
N SER A 103 -10.35 3.23 -6.27
CA SER A 103 -10.61 4.66 -6.12
C SER A 103 -10.00 5.46 -7.25
N THR A 104 -10.71 6.52 -7.64
CA THR A 104 -10.25 7.52 -8.61
C THR A 104 -10.35 8.90 -7.99
N GLY A 105 -9.38 9.77 -8.31
CA GLY A 105 -9.28 11.10 -7.72
C GLY A 105 -8.62 11.09 -6.35
N GLN A 106 -8.68 12.25 -5.68
CA GLN A 106 -7.99 12.47 -4.41
C GLN A 106 -8.90 12.18 -3.22
N LEU A 107 -8.59 11.10 -2.50
CA LEU A 107 -9.17 10.80 -1.21
C LEU A 107 -8.40 11.50 -0.08
N GLY A 108 -9.07 11.70 1.05
CA GLY A 108 -8.45 12.10 2.30
C GLY A 108 -7.78 10.91 2.99
N GLN A 109 -7.90 10.82 4.31
CA GLN A 109 -7.44 9.64 5.06
C GLN A 109 -8.25 8.41 4.65
N SER A 110 -7.55 7.32 4.32
CA SER A 110 -8.18 6.11 3.79
C SER A 110 -7.77 4.87 4.57
N ARG A 111 -8.76 4.07 4.98
CA ARG A 111 -8.58 2.77 5.62
C ARG A 111 -9.37 1.71 4.87
N PHE A 112 -8.68 0.70 4.36
CA PHE A 112 -9.27 -0.40 3.63
C PHE A 112 -8.95 -1.73 4.30
N LYS A 113 -9.97 -2.57 4.46
CA LYS A 113 -9.81 -3.93 4.97
C LYS A 113 -10.55 -4.93 4.10
N THR A 114 -9.84 -5.95 3.61
CA THR A 114 -10.44 -7.04 2.83
C THR A 114 -9.76 -8.37 3.09
N ALA A 115 -10.49 -9.49 3.11
CA ALA A 115 -9.82 -10.80 3.20
C ALA A 115 -9.31 -11.25 1.83
N ALA A 116 -9.99 -10.88 0.75
CA ALA A 116 -9.61 -11.28 -0.60
C ALA A 116 -10.04 -10.21 -1.61
N GLY A 117 -9.11 -9.75 -2.44
CA GLY A 117 -9.38 -8.82 -3.54
C GLY A 117 -8.31 -7.75 -3.67
N ASN A 118 -8.23 -7.18 -4.88
CA ASN A 118 -7.24 -6.16 -5.19
C ASN A 118 -7.67 -4.79 -4.64
N VAL A 119 -6.69 -3.99 -4.24
CA VAL A 119 -6.87 -2.61 -3.82
C VAL A 119 -6.12 -1.74 -4.82
N SER A 120 -6.84 -0.91 -5.57
CA SER A 120 -6.27 0.02 -6.54
C SER A 120 -6.70 1.43 -6.18
N LEU A 121 -5.76 2.27 -5.78
CA LEU A 121 -6.04 3.65 -5.40
C LEU A 121 -5.24 4.61 -6.28
N ASP A 122 -5.88 5.69 -6.71
CA ASP A 122 -5.22 6.78 -7.41
C ASP A 122 -4.42 7.63 -6.42
N ARG A 123 -5.07 8.60 -5.76
CA ARG A 123 -4.42 9.48 -4.78
C ARG A 123 -5.15 9.46 -3.45
N THR A 124 -4.40 9.37 -2.36
CA THR A 124 -4.97 9.35 -1.01
C THR A 124 -4.11 10.17 -0.06
N GLY A 125 -4.72 10.70 1.01
CA GLY A 125 -3.98 11.11 2.20
C GLY A 125 -3.45 9.88 2.97
N PRO A 126 -3.23 9.98 4.30
CA PRO A 126 -2.70 8.88 5.09
C PRO A 126 -3.48 7.57 4.87
N LEU A 127 -2.74 6.50 4.57
CA LEU A 127 -3.29 5.25 4.08
C LEU A 127 -3.04 4.10 5.06
N ARG A 128 -4.07 3.31 5.32
CA ARG A 128 -3.95 2.00 5.97
C ARG A 128 -4.68 0.92 5.17
N VAL A 129 -3.96 -0.09 4.70
CA VAL A 129 -4.55 -1.23 3.97
C VAL A 129 -4.22 -2.53 4.70
N ASP A 130 -5.27 -3.27 5.06
CA ASP A 130 -5.16 -4.61 5.64
C ASP A 130 -5.83 -5.60 4.67
N THR A 131 -5.03 -6.39 3.94
CA THR A 131 -5.54 -7.44 3.04
C THR A 131 -4.95 -8.82 3.37
N SER A 132 -5.69 -9.91 3.20
CA SER A 132 -5.06 -11.25 3.30
C SER A 132 -4.55 -11.73 1.95
N VAL A 133 -5.35 -11.58 0.89
CA VAL A 133 -4.97 -12.01 -0.46
C VAL A 133 -5.39 -10.96 -1.47
N GLY A 134 -4.43 -10.44 -2.24
CA GLY A 134 -4.70 -9.50 -3.32
C GLY A 134 -3.56 -8.53 -3.56
N HIS A 135 -3.53 -7.96 -4.76
CA HIS A 135 -2.57 -6.93 -5.12
C HIS A 135 -2.99 -5.58 -4.56
N VAL A 136 -2.02 -4.82 -4.03
CA VAL A 136 -2.23 -3.45 -3.59
C VAL A 136 -1.43 -2.55 -4.50
N THR A 137 -2.12 -1.67 -5.23
CA THR A 137 -1.51 -0.65 -6.08
C THR A 137 -2.04 0.71 -5.63
N VAL A 138 -1.13 1.63 -5.34
CA VAL A 138 -1.46 3.01 -4.98
C VAL A 138 -0.56 3.93 -5.77
N GLU A 139 -1.13 4.87 -6.53
CA GLU A 139 -0.34 5.77 -7.38
C GLU A 139 0.32 6.88 -6.56
N GLU A 140 -0.34 7.45 -5.55
CA GLU A 140 0.25 8.51 -4.70
C GLU A 140 -0.34 8.50 -3.27
N VAL A 141 0.51 8.73 -2.26
CA VAL A 141 0.10 8.88 -0.86
C VAL A 141 0.66 10.17 -0.25
N ALA A 142 -0.24 11.13 0.02
CA ALA A 142 0.06 12.36 0.74
C ALA A 142 0.01 12.11 2.26
N GLY A 143 1.11 11.61 2.82
CA GLY A 143 1.28 11.31 4.25
C GLY A 143 1.85 9.91 4.47
N ASP A 144 1.50 9.30 5.61
CA ASP A 144 2.01 7.96 5.97
C ASP A 144 1.23 6.84 5.26
N ALA A 145 1.93 5.76 4.91
CA ALA A 145 1.36 4.56 4.31
C ALA A 145 1.66 3.30 5.15
N GLU A 146 0.62 2.63 5.65
CA GLU A 146 0.72 1.32 6.31
C GLU A 146 0.00 0.26 5.47
N VAL A 147 0.74 -0.72 4.96
CA VAL A 147 0.18 -1.83 4.16
C VAL A 147 0.54 -3.16 4.80
N SER A 148 -0.47 -3.97 5.12
CA SER A 148 -0.32 -5.33 5.60
C SER A 148 -1.00 -6.29 4.64
N THR A 149 -0.22 -7.17 4.00
CA THR A 149 -0.72 -8.23 3.12
C THR A 149 -0.13 -9.60 3.46
N SER A 150 -0.92 -10.67 3.35
CA SER A 150 -0.39 -12.04 3.49
C SER A 150 0.04 -12.65 2.15
N SER A 151 -0.58 -12.25 1.06
CA SER A 151 -0.21 -12.71 -0.28
C SER A 151 -0.66 -11.72 -1.35
N GLY A 152 0.28 -11.29 -2.18
CA GLY A 152 0.04 -10.38 -3.28
C GLY A 152 1.21 -9.42 -3.48
N LYS A 153 1.27 -8.83 -4.68
CA LYS A 153 2.23 -7.76 -4.98
C LYS A 153 1.76 -6.45 -4.38
N VAL A 154 2.69 -5.68 -3.82
CA VAL A 154 2.45 -4.33 -3.31
C VAL A 154 3.24 -3.37 -4.18
N ARG A 155 2.56 -2.40 -4.77
CA ARG A 155 3.15 -1.28 -5.49
C ARG A 155 2.64 0.02 -4.88
N LEU A 156 3.56 0.77 -4.29
CA LEU A 156 3.32 2.12 -3.82
C LEU A 156 4.11 3.07 -4.72
N GLY A 157 3.43 4.05 -5.30
CA GLY A 157 4.07 5.18 -5.96
C GLY A 157 4.71 6.13 -4.95
N PRO A 158 4.75 7.45 -5.22
CA PRO A 158 5.31 8.42 -4.29
C PRO A 158 4.54 8.51 -2.97
N VAL A 159 5.28 8.47 -1.87
CA VAL A 159 4.76 8.64 -0.51
C VAL A 159 5.50 9.77 0.19
N ASP A 160 4.78 10.80 0.63
CA ASP A 160 5.39 11.97 1.26
C ASP A 160 5.94 11.68 2.66
N GLY A 161 5.33 10.74 3.39
CA GLY A 161 5.64 10.42 4.78
C GLY A 161 6.33 9.07 4.97
N THR A 162 6.03 8.43 6.11
CA THR A 162 6.63 7.15 6.49
C THR A 162 5.92 5.99 5.79
N VAL A 163 6.70 5.01 5.29
CA VAL A 163 6.17 3.80 4.64
C VAL A 163 6.41 2.60 5.53
N VAL A 164 5.34 1.89 5.91
CA VAL A 164 5.41 0.61 6.64
C VAL A 164 4.70 -0.47 5.85
N VAL A 165 5.45 -1.42 5.32
CA VAL A 165 4.90 -2.57 4.57
C VAL A 165 5.22 -3.87 5.27
N LYS A 166 4.19 -4.71 5.47
CA LYS A 166 4.32 -6.10 5.91
C LYS A 166 3.72 -6.99 4.83
N ASN A 167 4.56 -7.80 4.19
CA ASN A 167 4.12 -8.70 3.14
C ASN A 167 4.63 -10.12 3.41
N SER A 168 3.75 -11.10 3.59
CA SER A 168 4.25 -12.48 3.74
C SER A 168 4.70 -13.08 2.40
N ASN A 169 3.99 -12.82 1.30
CA ASN A 169 4.29 -13.40 0.00
C ASN A 169 4.01 -12.42 -1.14
N GLY A 170 5.03 -12.09 -1.92
CA GLY A 170 4.92 -11.27 -3.12
C GLY A 170 5.86 -10.07 -3.09
N ASP A 171 6.12 -9.55 -4.29
CA ASP A 171 7.07 -8.46 -4.48
C ASP A 171 6.51 -7.16 -3.91
N THR A 172 7.39 -6.37 -3.31
CA THR A 172 7.07 -5.03 -2.79
C THR A 172 7.90 -4.02 -3.55
N THR A 173 7.23 -3.09 -4.23
CA THR A 173 7.86 -1.97 -4.95
C THR A 173 7.37 -0.67 -4.33
N ILE A 174 8.31 0.18 -3.94
CA ILE A 174 8.08 1.54 -3.45
C ILE A 174 8.84 2.48 -4.38
N GLU A 175 8.14 3.40 -5.03
CA GLU A 175 8.76 4.33 -5.97
C GLU A 175 9.54 5.42 -5.24
N SER A 176 8.92 6.13 -4.32
CA SER A 176 9.63 7.09 -3.48
C SER A 176 9.01 7.21 -2.10
N ALA A 177 9.85 7.48 -1.11
CA ALA A 177 9.45 7.79 0.26
C ALA A 177 10.18 9.03 0.77
N GLY A 178 9.41 10.00 1.29
CA GLY A 178 9.94 11.23 1.88
C GLY A 178 10.63 11.00 3.22
N ASP A 179 10.08 10.11 4.05
CA ASP A 179 10.61 9.76 5.37
C ASP A 179 11.11 8.30 5.44
N GLU A 180 11.03 7.67 6.61
CA GLU A 180 11.56 6.33 6.88
C GLU A 180 10.74 5.25 6.14
N VAL A 181 11.46 4.28 5.55
CA VAL A 181 10.86 3.11 4.91
C VAL A 181 11.13 1.88 5.77
N ARG A 182 10.07 1.18 6.19
CA ARG A 182 10.16 -0.07 6.92
C ARG A 182 9.40 -1.17 6.20
N VAL A 183 10.13 -2.13 5.63
CA VAL A 183 9.55 -3.25 4.90
C VAL A 183 9.92 -4.57 5.58
N ARG A 184 8.91 -5.37 5.90
CA ARG A 184 9.11 -6.76 6.34
C ARG A 184 8.43 -7.68 5.35
N ALA A 185 9.23 -8.38 4.56
CA ALA A 185 8.80 -9.44 3.69
C ALA A 185 9.16 -10.82 4.27
N ALA A 186 8.41 -11.88 3.96
CA ALA A 186 8.88 -13.25 4.17
C ALA A 186 9.39 -13.85 2.87
N ASN A 187 8.58 -13.84 1.81
CA ASN A 187 8.96 -14.30 0.48
C ASN A 187 8.63 -13.25 -0.58
N GLY A 188 9.62 -12.77 -1.32
CA GLY A 188 9.45 -11.76 -2.36
C GLY A 188 10.56 -10.74 -2.36
N ASP A 189 10.75 -10.13 -3.53
CA ASP A 189 11.75 -9.10 -3.71
C ASP A 189 11.25 -7.76 -3.15
N ILE A 190 12.15 -7.01 -2.53
CA ILE A 190 11.87 -5.65 -2.05
C ILE A 190 12.63 -4.69 -2.97
N THR A 191 11.91 -3.78 -3.60
CA THR A 191 12.48 -2.70 -4.40
C THR A 191 12.02 -1.36 -3.86
N VAL A 192 12.97 -0.51 -3.51
CA VAL A 192 12.75 0.89 -3.14
C VAL A 192 13.55 1.74 -4.12
N GLU A 193 12.90 2.47 -5.02
CA GLU A 193 13.62 3.22 -6.06
C GLU A 193 14.28 4.48 -5.48
N HIS A 194 13.57 5.27 -4.68
CA HIS A 194 14.13 6.45 -4.01
C HIS A 194 13.76 6.53 -2.53
N ALA A 195 14.76 6.63 -1.64
CA ALA A 195 14.57 6.83 -0.21
C ALA A 195 15.22 8.15 0.26
N GLY A 196 14.40 9.12 0.66
CA GLY A 196 14.84 10.41 1.18
C GLY A 196 15.40 10.34 2.61
N ALA A 197 15.11 9.26 3.34
CA ALA A 197 15.60 9.02 4.70
C ALA A 197 15.98 7.53 4.91
N GLY A 198 15.96 7.08 6.18
CA GLY A 198 16.39 5.73 6.55
C GLY A 198 15.51 4.61 5.99
N VAL A 199 16.10 3.43 5.82
CA VAL A 199 15.43 2.24 5.27
C VAL A 199 15.72 1.04 6.18
N ASP A 200 14.68 0.39 6.71
CA ASP A 200 14.72 -0.89 7.45
C ASP A 200 13.96 -1.94 6.62
N ALA A 201 14.68 -2.67 5.75
CA ALA A 201 14.09 -3.66 4.87
C ALA A 201 14.62 -5.06 5.19
N LYS A 202 13.70 -5.99 5.47
CA LYS A 202 14.02 -7.37 5.81
C LYS A 202 13.19 -8.35 4.99
N THR A 203 13.84 -9.35 4.41
CA THR A 203 13.17 -10.48 3.74
C THR A 203 13.81 -11.80 4.16
N SER A 204 13.06 -12.90 4.16
CA SER A 204 13.66 -14.22 4.36
C SER A 204 14.16 -14.78 3.03
N ASN A 205 13.34 -14.68 1.97
CA ASN A 205 13.67 -15.15 0.64
C ASN A 205 13.33 -14.07 -0.38
N GLY A 206 14.34 -13.42 -0.94
CA GLY A 206 14.19 -12.37 -1.95
C GLY A 206 15.40 -11.46 -2.01
N ALA A 207 15.58 -10.84 -3.18
CA ALA A 207 16.54 -9.78 -3.35
C ALA A 207 16.01 -8.47 -2.76
N ILE A 208 16.91 -7.63 -2.25
CA ILE A 208 16.59 -6.27 -1.85
C ILE A 208 17.35 -5.31 -2.76
N ARG A 209 16.60 -4.48 -3.49
CA ARG A 209 17.12 -3.42 -4.34
C ARG A 209 16.72 -2.07 -3.75
N LEU A 210 17.73 -1.30 -3.36
CA LEU A 210 17.61 0.12 -3.05
C LEU A 210 18.23 0.88 -4.21
N GLY A 211 17.41 1.59 -4.98
CA GLY A 211 17.81 2.36 -6.15
C GLY A 211 18.70 3.53 -5.76
N GLU A 212 18.19 4.41 -4.91
CA GLU A 212 18.93 5.55 -4.38
C GLU A 212 18.55 5.80 -2.92
N VAL A 213 19.55 6.03 -2.07
CA VAL A 213 19.36 6.56 -0.72
C VAL A 213 20.18 7.83 -0.51
N VAL A 214 19.52 8.85 0.04
CA VAL A 214 20.11 10.18 0.22
C VAL A 214 20.83 10.30 1.56
N ARG A 215 20.20 9.86 2.66
CA ARG A 215 20.70 10.04 4.03
C ARG A 215 20.07 9.07 5.03
N GLY A 216 20.63 9.01 6.23
CA GLY A 216 20.06 8.27 7.36
C GLY A 216 20.67 6.89 7.57
N SER A 217 19.92 6.00 8.21
CA SER A 217 20.36 4.62 8.49
C SER A 217 19.64 3.65 7.57
N VAL A 218 20.42 2.82 6.87
CA VAL A 218 19.96 1.76 5.98
C VAL A 218 20.31 0.42 6.61
N LEU A 219 19.31 -0.36 7.01
CA LEU A 219 19.43 -1.72 7.50
C LEU A 219 18.74 -2.66 6.52
N LEU A 220 19.53 -3.44 5.79
CA LEU A 220 19.03 -4.44 4.84
C LEU A 220 19.41 -5.83 5.33
N GLU A 221 18.43 -6.73 5.42
CA GLU A 221 18.65 -8.10 5.84
C GLU A 221 17.89 -9.08 4.93
N SER A 222 18.62 -10.00 4.29
CA SER A 222 18.03 -11.11 3.53
C SER A 222 18.62 -12.44 4.00
N ALA A 223 17.83 -13.49 4.20
CA ALA A 223 18.43 -14.81 4.44
C ALA A 223 18.96 -15.40 3.12
N ILE A 224 18.19 -15.30 2.05
CA ILE A 224 18.57 -15.74 0.71
C ILE A 224 18.16 -14.67 -0.30
N GLY A 225 19.15 -14.08 -0.97
CA GLY A 225 18.96 -13.11 -2.03
C GLY A 225 20.06 -12.06 -2.09
N ASP A 226 20.16 -11.42 -3.24
CA ASP A 226 21.15 -10.38 -3.49
C ASP A 226 20.72 -9.05 -2.85
N LEU A 227 21.70 -8.25 -2.44
CA LEU A 227 21.49 -6.88 -2.00
C LEU A 227 22.10 -5.93 -3.03
N ARG A 228 21.30 -5.03 -3.59
CA ARG A 228 21.78 -3.94 -4.45
C ARG A 228 21.48 -2.62 -3.78
N ILE A 229 22.50 -1.83 -3.54
CA ILE A 229 22.42 -0.59 -2.78
C ILE A 229 23.00 0.52 -3.65
N GLY A 230 22.17 1.45 -4.09
CA GLY A 230 22.60 2.68 -4.73
C GLY A 230 22.60 3.83 -3.72
N ILE A 231 23.70 4.57 -3.67
CA ILE A 231 23.89 5.71 -2.78
C ILE A 231 23.93 6.97 -3.64
N ALA A 232 23.18 7.99 -3.23
CA ALA A 232 23.13 9.27 -3.93
C ALA A 232 24.52 9.89 -4.14
N GLU A 233 24.70 10.62 -5.25
CA GLU A 233 25.92 11.37 -5.50
C GLU A 233 26.17 12.42 -4.40
N GLY A 234 27.43 12.58 -4.00
CA GLY A 234 27.81 13.55 -2.97
C GLY A 234 27.53 13.12 -1.52
N THR A 235 26.80 12.02 -1.29
CA THR A 235 26.58 11.46 0.06
C THR A 235 27.79 10.64 0.52
N ALA A 236 28.26 10.88 1.75
CA ALA A 236 29.28 10.05 2.38
C ALA A 236 28.63 8.79 2.98
N ALA A 237 29.17 7.62 2.65
CA ALA A 237 28.62 6.35 3.10
C ALA A 237 29.56 5.63 4.05
N TRP A 238 29.05 5.27 5.23
CA TRP A 238 29.68 4.29 6.11
C TRP A 238 29.08 2.92 5.82
N LEU A 239 29.92 1.91 5.60
CA LEU A 239 29.49 0.59 5.13
C LEU A 239 29.89 -0.49 6.13
N ASP A 240 28.89 -1.22 6.64
CA ASP A 240 29.04 -2.51 7.33
C ASP A 240 28.21 -3.54 6.57
N VAL A 241 28.84 -4.19 5.60
CA VAL A 241 28.18 -5.18 4.75
C VAL A 241 28.86 -6.52 4.87
N LYS A 242 28.06 -7.58 5.04
CA LYS A 242 28.57 -8.94 5.15
C LYS A 242 27.68 -9.94 4.43
N THR A 243 28.31 -10.90 3.77
CA THR A 243 27.66 -12.09 3.21
C THR A 243 28.36 -13.33 3.74
N ASN A 244 27.60 -14.36 4.15
CA ASN A 244 28.21 -15.63 4.57
C ASN A 244 28.64 -16.46 3.35
N PHE A 245 27.82 -16.45 2.30
CA PHE A 245 28.05 -17.18 1.05
C PHE A 245 27.73 -16.27 -0.14
N GLY A 246 28.76 -15.62 -0.67
CA GLY A 246 28.67 -14.73 -1.83
C GLY A 246 29.84 -13.78 -1.89
N HIS A 247 29.72 -12.75 -2.73
CA HIS A 247 30.74 -11.71 -2.89
C HIS A 247 30.17 -10.33 -2.60
N VAL A 248 31.00 -9.47 -2.01
CA VAL A 248 30.71 -8.05 -1.84
C VAL A 248 31.48 -7.29 -2.91
N ARG A 249 30.78 -6.53 -3.75
CA ARG A 249 31.35 -5.63 -4.73
C ARG A 249 31.00 -4.19 -4.38
N ASN A 250 31.99 -3.48 -3.86
CA ASN A 250 31.90 -2.04 -3.63
C ASN A 250 32.43 -1.30 -4.86
N GLN A 251 31.58 -0.51 -5.51
CA GLN A 251 31.94 0.33 -6.66
C GLN A 251 32.00 1.82 -6.30
N LEU A 252 31.91 2.17 -5.02
CA LEU A 252 32.08 3.54 -4.58
C LEU A 252 33.55 3.95 -4.73
N GLU A 253 33.78 5.07 -5.40
CA GLU A 253 35.08 5.72 -5.34
C GLU A 253 35.38 6.15 -3.91
N THR A 254 36.57 5.84 -3.42
CA THR A 254 36.99 6.21 -2.07
C THR A 254 37.25 7.71 -2.04
N SER A 255 36.27 8.52 -1.65
CA SER A 255 36.48 9.94 -1.42
C SER A 255 37.26 10.13 -0.13
N SER A 256 38.47 10.67 -0.23
CA SER A 256 39.32 11.05 0.90
C SER A 256 38.66 12.19 1.69
N GLY A 257 37.96 11.81 2.77
CA GLY A 257 37.52 12.73 3.81
C GLY A 257 36.02 12.97 3.83
N ALA A 258 35.41 12.68 4.98
CA ALA A 258 34.04 13.04 5.35
C ALA A 258 33.84 14.57 5.52
N GLY A 259 34.58 15.40 4.77
CA GLY A 259 34.71 16.85 5.01
C GLY A 259 33.81 17.75 4.15
N GLU A 260 33.27 17.27 3.02
CA GLU A 260 32.47 18.10 2.10
C GLU A 260 31.07 17.53 1.76
N SER A 261 30.73 16.33 2.24
CA SER A 261 29.39 15.76 2.03
C SER A 261 28.38 16.42 2.97
N LYS A 262 27.34 17.05 2.39
CA LYS A 262 26.24 17.64 3.17
C LYS A 262 25.38 16.60 3.89
N GLU A 263 25.39 15.36 3.39
CA GLU A 263 24.57 14.26 3.85
C GLU A 263 25.41 13.00 4.07
N THR A 264 25.05 12.23 5.10
CA THR A 264 25.72 10.98 5.47
C THR A 264 24.72 9.84 5.53
N VAL A 265 25.12 8.66 5.04
CA VAL A 265 24.33 7.44 5.13
C VAL A 265 25.12 6.33 5.83
N GLU A 266 24.49 5.67 6.80
CA GLU A 266 25.03 4.47 7.45
C GLU A 266 24.35 3.25 6.83
N VAL A 267 25.11 2.40 6.14
CA VAL A 267 24.58 1.22 5.46
C VAL A 267 25.05 -0.04 6.18
N ARG A 268 24.09 -0.77 6.73
CA ARG A 268 24.24 -2.10 7.30
C ARG A 268 23.51 -3.12 6.44
N GLY A 269 24.25 -3.94 5.71
CA GLY A 269 23.69 -4.92 4.77
C GLY A 269 24.14 -6.34 5.11
N HIS A 270 23.19 -7.22 5.41
CA HIS A 270 23.48 -8.63 5.72
C HIS A 270 22.70 -9.55 4.80
N THR A 271 23.41 -10.45 4.11
CA THR A 271 22.78 -11.61 3.45
C THR A 271 23.46 -12.91 3.87
N ALA A 272 22.72 -14.00 4.08
CA ALA A 272 23.37 -15.28 4.33
C ALA A 272 23.83 -15.94 3.02
N PHE A 273 23.03 -15.84 1.96
CA PHE A 273 23.33 -16.36 0.63
C PHE A 273 22.97 -15.32 -0.44
N GLY A 274 23.97 -14.79 -1.13
CA GLY A 274 23.77 -13.79 -2.19
C GLY A 274 24.93 -12.83 -2.34
N GLU A 275 24.94 -12.11 -3.46
CA GLU A 275 25.88 -11.04 -3.72
C GLU A 275 25.40 -9.71 -3.14
N ILE A 276 26.35 -8.89 -2.68
CA ILE A 276 26.08 -7.51 -2.26
C ILE A 276 26.79 -6.58 -3.25
N VAL A 277 26.04 -5.74 -3.94
CA VAL A 277 26.58 -4.72 -4.86
C VAL A 277 26.23 -3.35 -4.34
N ILE A 278 27.26 -2.51 -4.17
CA ILE A 278 27.12 -1.12 -3.75
C ILE A 278 27.63 -0.24 -4.87
N HIS A 279 26.85 0.74 -5.28
CA HIS A 279 27.15 1.64 -6.41
C HIS A 279 26.64 3.05 -6.14
N ARG A 280 27.08 4.00 -6.98
CA ARG A 280 26.46 5.33 -7.07
C ARG A 280 25.24 5.25 -7.98
N SER A 281 24.17 5.94 -7.60
CA SER A 281 22.98 6.12 -8.42
C SER A 281 22.96 7.50 -9.07
#